data_AF-A0A1C5EK24-F1
#
_entry.id   AF-A0A1C5EK24-F1
#
_cell.length_a   1.000
_cell.length_b   1.000
_cell.length_c   1.000
_cell.angle_alpha   90.00
_cell.angle_beta   90.00
_cell.angle_gamma   90.00
#
_symmetry.space_group_name_H-M   'P 1'
#
loop_
_entity.id
_entity.type
_entity.pdbx_description
1 polymer ?
#
loop_
_entity_poly.entity_id
_entity_poly.type
_entity_poly.pdbx_seq_one_letter_code
_entity_poly.pdbx_strand_id
1 'polypeptide(L)'
;MNYPLLNIFLTTMWVFLWVLWLFLLFRVLADLFRDDSLSGWAKAGWTVFVLVLPFLGVFVYLVARGREMGVREMKRAEKAEADFREVMRTTATTGRAEELAHLVELKNHGDLTPEEYERAKAKVLAA
;
A
#
# COMPACT_ATOMS: atom_id res chain seq x y z
N MET A 1 -6.32 7.92 13.30
CA MET A 1 -5.60 7.26 14.41
C MET A 1 -4.98 5.98 13.88
N ASN A 2 -3.65 5.88 13.90
CA ASN A 2 -2.95 4.65 13.58
C ASN A 2 -2.96 3.78 14.85
N TYR A 3 -3.53 2.57 14.78
CA TYR A 3 -3.58 1.63 15.91
C TYR A 3 -2.54 0.51 15.70
N PRO A 4 -1.25 0.76 15.94
CA PRO A 4 -0.17 -0.19 15.67
C PRO A 4 -0.30 -1.47 16.52
N LEU A 5 -0.76 -1.35 17.78
CA LEU A 5 -0.94 -2.50 18.67
C LEU A 5 -2.01 -3.47 18.15
N LEU A 6 -3.13 -2.96 17.66
CA LEU A 6 -4.21 -3.77 17.09
C LEU A 6 -3.74 -4.45 15.80
N ASN A 7 -3.00 -3.73 14.93
CA ASN A 7 -2.44 -4.32 13.73
C ASN A 7 -1.44 -5.45 14.04
N ILE A 8 -0.55 -5.26 15.02
CA ILE A 8 0.41 -6.30 15.43
C ILE A 8 -0.34 -7.49 16.05
N PHE A 9 -1.31 -7.25 16.93
CA PHE A 9 -2.14 -8.30 17.52
C PHE A 9 -2.86 -9.12 16.44
N LEU A 10 -3.53 -8.45 15.50
CA LEU A 10 -4.24 -9.12 14.41
C LEU A 10 -3.29 -9.87 13.48
N THR A 11 -2.11 -9.32 13.20
CA THR A 11 -1.09 -9.99 12.37
C THR A 11 -0.56 -11.24 13.06
N THR A 12 -0.23 -11.16 14.36
CA THR A 12 0.19 -12.32 15.16
C THR A 12 -0.91 -13.37 15.26
N MET A 13 -2.16 -12.94 15.48
CA MET A 13 -3.33 -13.84 15.49
C MET A 13 -3.52 -14.53 14.13
N TRP A 14 -3.35 -13.79 13.03
CA TRP A 14 -3.43 -14.33 11.68
C TRP A 14 -2.34 -15.36 11.42
N VAL A 15 -1.09 -15.06 11.79
CA VAL A 15 0.04 -16.01 11.70
C VAL A 15 -0.21 -17.26 12.55
N PHE A 16 -0.72 -17.09 13.77
CA PHE A 16 -1.10 -18.21 14.64
C PHE A 16 -2.17 -19.10 13.99
N LEU A 17 -3.23 -18.52 13.43
CA LEU A 17 -4.27 -19.25 12.71
C LEU A 17 -3.71 -19.99 11.49
N TRP A 18 -2.76 -19.39 10.77
CA TRP A 18 -2.05 -20.05 9.66
C TRP A 18 -1.26 -21.27 10.11
N VAL A 19 -0.49 -21.14 11.19
CA VAL A 19 0.28 -22.26 11.76
C VAL A 19 -0.65 -23.36 12.29
N LEU A 20 -1.71 -22.98 13.00
CA LEU A 20 -2.73 -23.90 13.49
C LEU A 20 -3.39 -24.66 12.35
N TRP A 21 -3.74 -23.95 11.27
CA TRP A 21 -4.35 -24.55 10.09
C TRP A 21 -3.42 -25.58 9.42
N LEU A 22 -2.13 -25.26 9.25
CA LEU A 22 -1.14 -26.22 8.72
C LEU A 22 -0.98 -27.43 9.65
N PHE A 23 -0.91 -27.20 10.95
CA PHE A 23 -0.83 -28.28 11.94
C PHE A 23 -2.03 -29.23 11.85
N LEU A 24 -3.24 -28.69 11.72
CA LEU A 24 -4.46 -29.49 11.52
C LEU A 24 -4.42 -30.25 10.19
N LEU A 25 -3.93 -29.65 9.11
CA LEU A 25 -3.77 -30.33 7.83
C LEU A 25 -2.83 -31.54 7.97
N PHE A 26 -1.65 -31.38 8.57
CA PHE A 26 -0.74 -32.50 8.83
C PHE A 26 -1.33 -33.53 9.79
N ARG A 27 -2.07 -33.10 10.82
CA ARG A 27 -2.77 -33.98 11.76
C ARG A 27 -3.80 -34.85 11.04
N VAL A 28 -4.62 -34.26 10.16
CA VAL A 28 -5.65 -34.95 9.37
C VAL A 28 -5.00 -35.91 8.38
N LEU A 29 -3.92 -35.49 7.71
CA LEU A 29 -3.15 -36.39 6.84
C LEU A 29 -2.58 -37.57 7.62
N ALA A 30 -1.95 -37.33 8.77
CA ALA A 30 -1.39 -38.39 9.61
C ALA A 30 -2.47 -39.36 10.14
N ASP A 31 -3.64 -38.84 10.51
CA ASP A 31 -4.79 -39.65 10.93
C ASP A 31 -5.33 -40.52 9.79
N LEU A 32 -5.45 -39.95 8.59
CA LEU A 32 -5.83 -40.66 7.37
C LEU A 32 -4.83 -41.77 7.01
N PHE A 33 -3.54 -41.54 7.20
CA PHE A 33 -2.52 -42.57 6.98
C PHE A 33 -2.58 -43.67 8.04
N ARG A 34 -2.89 -43.33 9.30
CA ARG A 34 -2.99 -44.27 10.42
C ARG A 34 -4.19 -45.21 10.32
N ASP A 35 -5.21 -44.84 9.56
CA ASP A 35 -6.35 -45.73 9.30
C ASP A 35 -5.99 -46.80 8.25
N ASP A 36 -5.58 -47.98 8.72
CA ASP A 36 -5.22 -49.11 7.85
C ASP A 36 -6.42 -49.83 7.21
N SER A 37 -7.65 -49.41 7.52
CA SER A 37 -8.87 -49.98 6.92
C SER A 37 -9.15 -49.46 5.51
N LEU A 38 -8.55 -48.32 5.14
CA LEU A 38 -8.76 -47.67 3.85
C LEU A 38 -7.78 -48.18 2.78
N SER A 39 -8.30 -48.49 1.59
CA SER A 39 -7.48 -48.88 0.44
C SER A 39 -6.48 -47.76 0.08
N GLY A 40 -5.27 -48.13 -0.37
CA GLY A 40 -4.22 -47.15 -0.70
C GLY A 40 -4.64 -46.09 -1.73
N TRP A 41 -5.55 -46.45 -2.64
CA TRP A 41 -6.14 -45.52 -3.61
C TRP A 41 -7.11 -44.52 -2.97
N ALA A 42 -7.88 -44.94 -1.96
CA ALA A 42 -8.70 -44.02 -1.18
C ALA A 42 -7.82 -43.04 -0.40
N LYS A 43 -6.74 -43.51 0.25
CA LYS A 43 -5.77 -42.64 0.96
C LYS A 43 -5.15 -41.60 0.02
N ALA A 44 -4.77 -42.00 -1.20
CA ALA A 44 -4.22 -41.09 -2.20
C ALA A 44 -5.24 -40.02 -2.63
N GLY A 45 -6.48 -40.42 -2.94
CA GLY A 45 -7.56 -39.50 -3.31
C GLY A 45 -7.88 -38.49 -2.21
N TRP A 46 -8.01 -38.96 -0.96
CA TRP A 46 -8.24 -38.10 0.20
C TRP A 46 -7.08 -37.15 0.48
N THR A 47 -5.84 -37.60 0.31
CA THR A 47 -4.65 -36.75 0.46
C THR A 47 -4.66 -35.60 -0.55
N VAL A 48 -4.92 -35.90 -1.83
CA VAL A 48 -5.03 -34.88 -2.88
C VAL A 48 -6.18 -33.93 -2.60
N PHE A 49 -7.32 -34.45 -2.18
CA PHE A 49 -8.49 -33.64 -1.85
C PHE A 49 -8.21 -32.66 -0.72
N VAL A 50 -7.62 -33.12 0.39
CA VAL A 50 -7.23 -32.29 1.55
C VAL A 50 -6.18 -31.25 1.16
N LEU A 51 -5.28 -31.58 0.24
CA LEU A 51 -4.26 -30.65 -0.26
C LEU A 51 -4.87 -29.56 -1.15
N VAL A 52 -5.85 -29.90 -2.00
CA VAL A 52 -6.45 -28.98 -2.98
C VAL A 52 -7.54 -28.10 -2.38
N LEU A 53 -8.31 -28.60 -1.39
CA LEU A 53 -9.37 -27.87 -0.69
C LEU A 53 -8.99 -26.44 -0.22
N PRO A 54 -7.84 -26.20 0.44
CA PRO A 54 -7.45 -24.85 0.83
C PRO A 54 -7.20 -23.92 -0.34
N PHE A 55 -6.60 -24.41 -1.42
CA PHE A 55 -6.43 -23.63 -2.64
C PHE A 55 -7.76 -23.31 -3.28
N LEU A 56 -8.70 -24.26 -3.29
CA LEU A 56 -10.05 -24.03 -3.80
C LEU A 56 -10.75 -22.90 -3.02
N GLY A 57 -10.62 -22.87 -1.69
CA GLY A 57 -11.14 -21.78 -0.87
C GLY A 57 -10.53 -20.42 -1.21
N VAL A 58 -9.21 -20.38 -1.43
CA VAL A 58 -8.51 -19.16 -1.88
C VAL A 58 -8.94 -18.76 -3.28
N PHE A 59 -9.07 -19.68 -4.24
CA PHE A 59 -9.55 -19.40 -5.59
C PHE A 59 -10.98 -18.86 -5.58
N VAL A 60 -11.88 -19.46 -4.81
CA VAL A 60 -13.25 -18.95 -4.63
C VAL A 60 -13.23 -17.57 -4.00
N TYR A 61 -12.40 -17.34 -2.97
CA TYR A 61 -12.25 -16.03 -2.34
C TYR A 61 -11.69 -14.98 -3.32
N LEU A 62 -10.68 -15.32 -4.10
CA LEU A 62 -10.08 -14.43 -5.10
C LEU A 62 -11.05 -14.13 -6.25
N VAL A 63 -11.85 -15.11 -6.69
CA VAL A 63 -12.89 -14.88 -7.70
C VAL A 63 -14.02 -14.03 -7.12
N ALA A 64 -14.43 -14.27 -5.88
CA ALA A 64 -15.49 -13.52 -5.23
C ALA A 64 -15.08 -12.10 -4.80
N ARG A 65 -13.81 -11.91 -4.41
CA ARG A 65 -13.34 -10.70 -3.72
C ARG A 65 -12.13 -10.02 -4.35
N GLY A 66 -11.51 -10.62 -5.36
CA GLY A 66 -10.36 -10.06 -6.09
C GLY A 66 -10.68 -8.74 -6.78
N ARG A 67 -11.96 -8.48 -7.09
CA ARG A 67 -12.40 -7.17 -7.63
C ARG A 67 -12.34 -6.03 -6.63
N GLU A 68 -12.40 -6.28 -5.32
CA GLU A 68 -12.51 -5.18 -4.33
C GLU A 68 -11.17 -4.69 -3.79
N MET A 69 -10.12 -5.51 -3.85
CA MET A 69 -8.80 -5.13 -3.30
C MET A 69 -8.02 -4.20 -4.24
N GLY A 70 -8.03 -4.45 -5.56
CA GLY A 70 -7.35 -3.57 -6.52
C GLY A 70 -7.96 -2.16 -6.61
N VAL A 71 -9.28 -2.05 -6.48
CA VAL A 71 -9.99 -0.75 -6.58
C VAL A 71 -9.68 0.17 -5.39
N ARG A 72 -9.49 -0.40 -4.19
CA ARG A 72 -9.17 0.38 -2.99
C ARG A 72 -7.71 0.83 -2.96
N GLU A 73 -6.80 -0.01 -3.45
CA GLU A 73 -5.39 0.33 -3.58
C GLU A 73 -5.19 1.43 -4.63
N MET A 74 -5.86 1.32 -5.80
CA MET A 74 -5.87 2.38 -6.83
C MET A 74 -6.43 3.70 -6.28
N LYS A 75 -7.59 3.69 -5.61
CA LYS A 75 -8.15 4.92 -5.02
C LYS A 75 -7.24 5.57 -3.99
N ARG A 76 -6.46 4.78 -3.25
CA ARG A 76 -5.49 5.29 -2.28
C ARG A 76 -4.26 5.88 -2.98
N ALA A 77 -3.77 5.24 -4.03
CA ALA A 77 -2.67 5.75 -4.83
C ALA A 77 -3.06 7.05 -5.56
N GLU A 78 -4.23 7.10 -6.19
CA GLU A 78 -4.76 8.31 -6.84
C GLU A 78 -4.93 9.47 -5.85
N LYS A 79 -5.43 9.18 -4.64
CA LYS A 79 -5.59 10.19 -3.60
C LYS A 79 -4.23 10.70 -3.09
N ALA A 80 -3.26 9.80 -2.88
CA ALA A 80 -1.91 10.19 -2.47
C ALA A 80 -1.21 11.06 -3.52
N GLU A 81 -1.39 10.77 -4.81
CA GLU A 81 -0.86 11.63 -5.87
C GLU A 81 -1.57 12.99 -5.94
N ALA A 82 -2.88 13.04 -5.72
CA ALA A 82 -3.63 14.29 -5.70
C ALA A 82 -3.16 15.20 -4.56
N ASP A 83 -3.01 14.65 -3.36
CA ASP A 83 -2.51 15.36 -2.19
C ASP A 83 -1.06 15.87 -2.44
N PHE A 84 -0.21 15.06 -3.07
CA PHE A 84 1.17 15.45 -3.39
C PHE A 84 1.24 16.59 -4.42
N ARG A 85 0.39 16.55 -5.47
CA ARG A 85 0.29 17.64 -6.47
C ARG A 85 -0.19 18.94 -5.85
N GLU A 86 -1.16 18.88 -4.92
CA GLU A 86 -1.67 20.06 -4.22
C GLU A 86 -0.60 20.71 -3.34
N VAL A 87 0.15 19.89 -2.59
CA VAL A 87 1.29 20.36 -1.79
C VAL A 87 2.36 20.99 -2.68
N MET A 88 2.78 20.34 -3.76
CA MET A 88 3.78 20.92 -4.67
C MET A 88 3.30 22.23 -5.31
N ARG A 89 2.02 22.32 -5.72
CA ARG A 89 1.45 23.54 -6.29
C ARG A 89 1.47 24.68 -5.27
N THR A 90 1.06 24.40 -4.03
CA THR A 90 1.00 25.39 -2.96
C THR A 90 2.39 25.86 -2.57
N THR A 91 3.35 24.93 -2.41
CA THR A 91 4.75 25.27 -2.11
C THR A 91 5.38 26.08 -3.26
N ALA A 92 5.10 25.73 -4.52
CA ALA A 92 5.60 26.48 -5.67
C ALA A 92 5.02 27.90 -5.75
N THR A 93 3.72 28.10 -5.48
CA THR A 93 3.12 29.44 -5.47
C THR A 93 3.59 30.28 -4.30
N THR A 94 3.79 29.66 -3.12
CA THR A 94 4.24 30.37 -1.91
C THR A 94 5.70 30.79 -2.05
N GLY A 95 6.58 29.87 -2.47
CA GLY A 95 8.00 30.18 -2.68
C GLY A 95 8.24 31.26 -3.73
N ARG A 96 7.41 31.31 -4.78
CA ARG A 96 7.47 32.35 -5.81
C ARG A 96 7.05 33.73 -5.31
N ALA A 97 6.06 33.80 -4.42
CA ALA A 97 5.65 35.03 -3.76
C ALA A 97 6.73 35.53 -2.78
N GLU A 98 7.38 34.61 -2.07
CA GLU A 98 8.49 34.88 -1.16
C GLU A 98 9.73 35.40 -1.90
N GLU A 99 10.05 34.81 -3.05
CA GLU A 99 11.16 35.24 -3.91
C GLU A 99 10.91 36.63 -4.52
N LEU A 100 9.66 36.93 -4.91
CA LEU A 100 9.26 38.27 -5.34
C LEU A 100 9.36 39.31 -4.21
N ALA A 101 8.97 38.95 -2.98
CA ALA A 101 9.09 39.84 -1.83
C ALA A 101 10.57 40.16 -1.51
N HIS A 102 11.45 39.15 -1.59
CA HIS A 102 12.88 39.32 -1.38
C HIS A 102 13.55 40.20 -2.46
N LEU A 103 13.11 40.09 -3.72
CA LEU A 103 13.56 40.98 -4.80
C LEU A 103 13.16 42.46 -4.58
N VAL A 104 11.97 42.70 -4.01
CA VAL A 104 11.52 44.06 -3.66
C VAL A 104 12.36 44.64 -2.52
N GLU A 105 12.70 43.82 -1.52
CA GLU A 105 13.53 44.22 -0.40
C GLU A 105 14.95 44.62 -0.84
N LEU A 106 15.61 43.79 -1.66
CA LEU A 106 16.94 44.07 -2.23
C LEU A 106 16.96 45.36 -3.08
N LYS A 107 15.90 45.61 -3.85
CA LYS A 107 15.75 46.86 -4.62
C LYS A 107 15.65 48.08 -3.70
N ASN A 108 14.85 47.98 -2.64
CA ASN A 108 14.66 49.09 -1.68
C ASN A 108 15.93 49.37 -0.87
N HIS A 109 16.73 48.34 -0.61
CA HIS A 109 18.01 48.45 0.09
C HIS A 109 19.12 49.05 -0.80
N GLY A 110 18.88 49.20 -2.11
CA GLY A 110 19.82 49.77 -3.07
C GLY A 110 20.86 48.77 -3.61
N ASP A 111 20.75 47.50 -3.22
CA ASP A 111 21.66 46.42 -3.64
C ASP A 111 21.38 45.95 -5.08
N LEU A 112 20.27 46.37 -5.67
CA LEU A 112 19.84 45.99 -7.02
C LEU A 112 19.47 47.20 -7.87
N THR A 113 20.04 47.31 -9.07
CA THR A 113 19.67 48.36 -10.03
C THR A 113 18.26 48.10 -10.62
N PRO A 114 17.57 49.13 -11.13
CA PRO A 114 16.23 48.97 -11.72
C PRO A 114 16.20 47.98 -12.89
N GLU A 115 17.25 47.93 -13.72
CA GLU A 115 17.34 46.99 -14.83
C GLU A 115 17.54 45.53 -14.36
N GLU A 116 18.30 45.32 -13.28
CA GLU A 116 18.55 44.00 -12.69
C GLU A 116 17.29 43.45 -12.00
N TYR A 117 16.53 44.33 -11.33
CA TYR A 117 15.25 43.99 -10.72
C TYR A 117 14.23 43.51 -11.76
N GLU A 118 14.06 44.22 -12.88
CA GLU A 118 13.09 43.84 -13.91
C GLU A 118 13.46 42.52 -14.59
N ARG A 119 14.76 42.26 -14.81
CA ARG A 119 15.23 40.95 -15.31
C ARG A 119 14.96 39.81 -14.33
N ALA A 120 15.22 40.02 -13.04
CA ALA A 120 15.00 39.00 -12.01
C ALA A 120 13.50 38.70 -11.83
N LYS A 121 12.66 39.74 -11.79
CA LYS A 121 11.20 39.63 -11.71
C LYS A 121 10.62 38.88 -12.92
N ALA A 122 11.08 39.17 -14.13
CA ALA A 122 10.65 38.47 -15.33
C ALA A 122 10.99 36.97 -15.28
N LYS A 123 12.16 36.61 -14.75
CA LYS A 123 12.59 35.22 -14.58
C LYS A 123 11.74 34.49 -13.54
N VAL A 124 11.49 35.13 -12.40
CA VAL A 124 10.62 34.58 -11.35
C VAL A 124 9.17 34.51 -11.82
N LEU A 125 8.68 35.33 -12.74
CA LEU A 125 7.32 35.23 -13.31
C LEU A 125 7.18 34.27 -14.50
N ALA A 126 8.29 33.89 -15.13
CA ALA A 126 8.31 32.97 -16.28
C ALA A 126 8.56 31.49 -15.93
N ALA A 127 9.09 31.19 -14.73
CA ALA A 127 9.25 29.83 -14.18
C ALA A 127 7.91 29.12 -13.86
#